data_AF-A0A9X0BFQ3-F1
#
_entry.id   AF-A0A9X0BFQ3-F1
#
_cell.length_a   1.000
_cell.length_b   1.000
_cell.length_c   1.000
_cell.angle_alpha   90.00
_cell.angle_beta   90.00
_cell.angle_gamma   90.00
#
_symmetry.space_group_name_H-M   'P 1'
#
loop_
_entity.id
_entity.type
_entity.pdbx_description
1 polymer ?
#
loop_
_entity_poly.entity_id
_entity_poly.type
_entity_poly.pdbx_seq_one_letter_code
_entity_poly.pdbx_strand_id
1 'polypeptide(L)'
;MVDLTTKYMKDGFYNYYESSHQFNSRANEFNITPWDEIWPNYQPRVIEDASQFDGATIDQLREHFRTEATERDVLDEFPGYRMFIVIDEECFQTLQNAPLPEDSKYEEKRRHYVKLVEALEVDPYESFPGWMKCSLPSLFEVWSDMQDGAYMKDSNSMRPKGTDVL
;
A
#
# COMPACT_ATOMS: atom_id res chain seq x y z
N MET A 1 -0.06 14.31 -2.43
CA MET A 1 0.24 12.92 -2.84
C MET A 1 0.17 11.98 -1.64
N VAL A 2 0.96 12.25 -0.60
CA VAL A 2 0.84 11.57 0.71
C VAL A 2 -0.59 11.68 1.26
N ASP A 3 -1.19 12.87 1.25
CA ASP A 3 -2.59 13.04 1.71
C ASP A 3 -3.59 12.20 0.93
N LEU A 4 -3.38 12.05 -0.38
CA LEU A 4 -4.26 11.29 -1.25
C LEU A 4 -4.16 9.78 -0.96
N THR A 5 -2.94 9.24 -0.95
CA THR A 5 -2.71 7.82 -0.59
C THR A 5 -3.20 7.52 0.82
N THR A 6 -3.01 8.44 1.76
CA THR A 6 -3.57 8.36 3.12
C THR A 6 -5.08 8.31 3.10
N LYS A 7 -5.77 9.20 2.35
CA LYS A 7 -7.23 9.18 2.22
C LYS A 7 -7.74 7.86 1.64
N TYR A 8 -7.05 7.26 0.67
CA TYR A 8 -7.45 5.97 0.11
C TYR A 8 -7.20 4.78 1.04
N MET A 9 -6.07 4.75 1.75
CA MET A 9 -5.84 3.77 2.82
C MET A 9 -6.92 3.86 3.88
N LYS A 10 -7.29 5.10 4.21
CA LYS A 10 -8.37 5.41 5.12
C LYS A 10 -9.71 4.88 4.58
N ASP A 11 -10.14 5.28 3.40
CA ASP A 11 -11.39 4.81 2.81
C ASP A 11 -11.52 3.28 2.79
N GLY A 12 -10.46 2.56 2.37
CA GLY A 12 -10.45 1.10 2.39
C GLY A 12 -10.63 0.49 3.79
N PHE A 13 -9.96 1.07 4.78
CA PHE A 13 -10.09 0.67 6.18
C PHE A 13 -11.53 0.83 6.70
N TYR A 14 -12.17 1.97 6.43
CA TYR A 14 -13.56 2.19 6.84
C TYR A 14 -14.53 1.23 6.15
N ASN A 15 -14.37 1.04 4.84
CA ASN A 15 -15.21 0.12 4.08
C ASN A 15 -15.11 -1.33 4.59
N TYR A 16 -13.92 -1.75 5.02
CA TYR A 16 -13.71 -3.06 5.64
C TYR A 16 -14.42 -3.18 6.99
N TYR A 17 -14.35 -2.15 7.84
CA TYR A 17 -15.09 -2.10 9.09
C TYR A 17 -16.61 -2.16 8.87
N GLU A 18 -17.17 -1.31 8.00
CA GLU A 18 -18.60 -1.29 7.72
C GLU A 18 -19.10 -2.62 7.15
N SER A 19 -18.34 -3.21 6.22
CA SER A 19 -18.67 -4.52 5.65
C SER A 19 -18.66 -5.61 6.72
N SER A 20 -17.64 -5.63 7.59
CA SER A 20 -17.56 -6.58 8.70
C SER A 20 -18.75 -6.44 9.64
N HIS A 21 -19.20 -5.21 9.91
CA HIS A 21 -20.37 -4.95 10.73
C HIS A 21 -21.69 -5.40 10.06
N GLN A 22 -21.79 -5.31 8.73
CA GLN A 22 -22.99 -5.73 7.99
C GLN A 22 -23.09 -7.25 7.82
N PHE A 23 -21.97 -7.95 7.64
CA PHE A 23 -21.96 -9.38 7.30
C PHE A 23 -21.63 -10.32 8.47
N ASN A 24 -21.12 -9.81 9.60
CA ASN A 24 -20.81 -10.63 10.77
C ASN A 24 -21.97 -10.61 11.79
N SER A 25 -22.53 -11.78 12.10
CA SER A 25 -23.59 -11.92 13.11
C SER A 25 -23.14 -11.57 14.54
N ARG A 26 -21.84 -11.43 14.77
CA ARG A 26 -21.21 -10.92 16.00
C ARG A 26 -20.73 -9.46 15.89
N ALA A 27 -21.19 -8.70 14.89
CA ALA A 27 -20.79 -7.30 14.71
C ALA A 27 -20.94 -6.44 15.97
N ASN A 28 -21.93 -6.74 16.81
CA ASN A 28 -22.16 -6.06 18.10
C ASN A 28 -21.07 -6.34 19.16
N GLU A 29 -20.20 -7.31 18.93
CA GLU A 29 -19.02 -7.63 19.76
C GLU A 29 -17.74 -6.94 19.23
N PHE A 30 -17.80 -6.33 18.04
CA PHE A 30 -16.66 -5.65 17.44
C PHE A 30 -16.50 -4.28 18.10
N ASN A 31 -15.53 -4.16 19.01
CA ASN A 31 -15.23 -2.88 19.65
C ASN A 31 -14.63 -1.90 18.63
N ILE A 32 -15.33 -0.80 18.35
CA ILE A 32 -14.86 0.26 17.45
C ILE A 32 -13.77 1.13 18.10
N THR A 33 -13.69 1.17 19.43
CA THR A 33 -12.82 2.11 20.16
C THR A 33 -11.34 2.04 19.76
N PRO A 34 -10.69 0.87 19.59
CA PRO A 34 -9.31 0.82 19.11
C PRO A 34 -9.16 1.44 17.72
N TRP A 35 -10.19 1.33 16.88
CA TRP A 35 -10.20 1.91 15.54
C TRP A 35 -10.39 3.43 15.61
N ASP A 36 -11.34 3.93 16.40
CA ASP A 36 -11.55 5.37 16.64
C ASP A 36 -10.34 6.07 17.27
N GLU A 37 -9.48 5.33 17.99
CA GLU A 37 -8.26 5.85 18.61
C GLU A 37 -7.03 5.78 17.69
N ILE A 38 -6.83 4.67 16.99
CA ILE A 38 -5.70 4.51 16.05
C ILE A 38 -5.91 5.41 14.82
N TRP A 39 -7.15 5.61 14.41
CA TRP A 39 -7.51 6.25 13.16
C TRP A 39 -7.14 7.74 13.01
N PRO A 40 -7.46 8.63 13.96
CA PRO A 40 -7.06 10.04 13.90
C PRO A 40 -5.54 10.19 13.94
N ASN A 41 -4.85 9.23 14.55
CA ASN A 41 -3.42 9.24 14.79
C ASN A 41 -2.61 8.57 13.68
N TYR A 42 -3.26 7.88 12.73
CA TYR A 42 -2.54 7.28 11.60
C TYR A 42 -1.87 8.37 10.75
N GLN A 43 -0.55 8.32 10.71
CA GLN A 43 0.31 9.15 9.88
C GLN A 43 1.32 8.25 9.18
N PRO A 44 1.43 8.28 7.84
CA PRO A 44 2.46 7.53 7.14
C PRO A 44 3.84 8.09 7.47
N ARG A 45 4.85 7.22 7.57
CA ARG A 45 6.25 7.65 7.57
C ARG A 45 6.63 8.05 6.14
N VAL A 46 6.93 9.32 5.94
CA VAL A 46 7.33 9.88 4.64
C VAL A 46 8.82 10.18 4.67
N ILE A 47 9.52 9.77 3.61
CA ILE A 47 10.95 10.06 3.42
C ILE A 47 11.08 10.81 2.10
N GLU A 48 11.41 12.09 2.17
CA GLU A 48 11.66 12.96 1.01
C GLU A 48 13.10 13.47 1.07
N ASP A 49 14.04 12.65 0.60
CA ASP A 49 15.46 13.01 0.52
C ASP A 49 15.98 12.84 -0.91
N ALA A 50 15.89 13.91 -1.69
CA ALA A 50 16.38 13.92 -3.07
C ALA A 50 17.90 13.68 -3.15
N SER A 51 18.68 14.07 -2.12
CA SER A 51 20.13 13.87 -2.15
C SER A 51 20.53 12.39 -2.06
N GLN A 52 19.66 11.59 -1.45
CA GLN A 52 19.85 10.16 -1.26
C GLN A 52 19.13 9.32 -2.32
N PHE A 53 17.96 9.75 -2.79
CA PHE A 53 17.06 8.91 -3.58
C PHE A 53 16.81 9.39 -5.02
N ASP A 54 17.36 10.52 -5.45
CA ASP A 54 17.25 10.94 -6.85
C ASP A 54 17.95 9.94 -7.79
N GLY A 55 17.20 9.42 -8.76
CA GLY A 55 17.66 8.37 -9.67
C GLY A 55 17.89 6.98 -9.03
N ALA A 56 17.50 6.77 -7.76
CA ALA A 56 17.65 5.48 -7.10
C ALA A 56 16.78 4.40 -7.75
N THR A 57 17.32 3.19 -7.88
CA THR A 57 16.55 2.04 -8.37
C THR A 57 15.66 1.47 -7.26
N ILE A 58 14.62 0.73 -7.65
CA ILE A 58 13.75 0.03 -6.68
C ILE A 58 14.56 -0.89 -5.76
N ASP A 59 15.60 -1.55 -6.27
CA ASP A 59 16.45 -2.43 -5.46
C ASP A 59 17.24 -1.65 -4.40
N GLN A 60 17.75 -0.45 -4.74
CA GLN A 60 18.42 0.44 -3.78
C GLN A 60 17.45 0.95 -2.71
N LEU A 61 16.23 1.33 -3.10
CA LEU A 61 15.18 1.76 -2.16
C LEU A 61 14.78 0.60 -1.24
N ARG A 62 14.64 -0.60 -1.79
CA ARG A 62 14.32 -1.83 -1.04
C ARG A 62 15.40 -2.13 0.00
N GLU A 63 16.68 -2.07 -0.40
CA GLU A 63 17.80 -2.33 0.49
C GLU A 63 17.87 -1.31 1.63
N HIS A 64 17.67 -0.02 1.32
CA HIS A 64 17.60 1.04 2.33
C HIS A 64 16.48 0.78 3.35
N PHE A 65 15.26 0.52 2.86
CA PHE A 65 14.12 0.24 3.74
C PHE A 65 14.35 -1.01 4.59
N ARG A 66 14.89 -2.08 4.00
CA ARG A 66 15.20 -3.32 4.70
C ARG A 66 16.22 -3.09 5.80
N THR A 67 17.31 -2.38 5.50
CA THR A 67 18.36 -2.05 6.49
C THR A 67 17.76 -1.31 7.68
N GLU A 68 16.94 -0.29 7.44
CA GLU A 68 16.29 0.47 8.51
C GLU A 68 15.35 -0.41 9.36
N ALA A 69 14.57 -1.30 8.73
CA ALA A 69 13.66 -2.21 9.45
C ALA A 69 14.41 -3.28 10.26
N THR A 70 15.51 -3.81 9.71
CA THR A 70 16.39 -4.77 10.41
C THR A 70 17.11 -4.12 11.59
N GLU A 71 17.62 -2.90 11.44
CA GLU A 71 18.28 -2.15 12.54
C GLU A 71 17.35 -1.87 13.72
N ARG A 72 16.05 -1.77 13.44
CA ARG A 72 14.99 -1.59 14.44
C ARG A 72 14.43 -2.91 14.99
N ASP A 73 14.84 -4.05 14.45
CA ASP A 73 14.32 -5.38 14.77
C ASP A 73 12.80 -5.52 14.58
N VAL A 74 12.25 -4.90 13.51
CA VAL A 74 10.80 -4.90 13.21
C VAL A 74 10.46 -5.39 11.80
N LEU A 75 11.46 -5.89 11.06
CA LEU A 75 11.27 -6.43 9.70
C LEU A 75 10.25 -7.58 9.75
N ASP A 76 9.25 -7.53 8.87
CA ASP A 76 8.18 -8.54 8.75
C ASP A 76 7.22 -8.63 9.97
N GLU A 77 7.36 -7.79 11.00
CA GLU A 77 6.41 -7.78 12.13
C GLU A 77 5.03 -7.21 11.77
N PHE A 78 5.02 -6.26 10.83
CA PHE A 78 3.81 -5.59 10.37
C PHE A 78 3.94 -5.21 8.89
N PRO A 79 2.85 -5.15 8.10
CA PRO A 79 2.96 -4.77 6.70
C PRO A 79 3.68 -3.42 6.48
N GLY A 80 3.56 -2.48 7.42
CA GLY A 80 4.28 -1.20 7.40
C GLY A 80 5.82 -1.30 7.51
N TYR A 81 6.35 -2.45 7.94
CA TYR A 81 7.78 -2.78 7.97
C TYR A 81 8.15 -3.89 6.97
N ARG A 82 7.20 -4.34 6.16
CA ARG A 82 7.39 -5.35 5.11
C ARG A 82 7.21 -4.78 3.71
N MET A 83 6.43 -3.71 3.55
CA MET A 83 6.21 -3.05 2.28
C MET A 83 6.19 -1.52 2.42
N PHE A 84 6.50 -0.85 1.32
CA PHE A 84 6.49 0.61 1.25
C PHE A 84 6.03 1.11 -0.11
N ILE A 85 5.59 2.38 -0.12
CA ILE A 85 5.11 3.06 -1.31
C ILE A 85 6.25 3.89 -1.90
N VAL A 86 6.47 3.74 -3.20
CA VAL A 86 7.32 4.60 -4.03
C VAL A 86 6.42 5.46 -4.92
N ILE A 87 6.59 6.78 -4.83
CA ILE A 87 5.96 7.75 -5.72
C ILE A 87 7.07 8.37 -6.56
N ASP A 88 7.36 7.76 -7.70
CA ASP A 88 8.26 8.32 -8.70
C ASP A 88 7.51 9.20 -9.70
N GLU A 89 8.21 9.72 -10.71
CA GLU A 89 7.64 10.62 -11.72
C GLU A 89 6.43 9.99 -12.45
N GLU A 90 6.50 8.70 -12.78
CA GLU A 90 5.38 7.97 -13.40
C GLU A 90 4.15 7.97 -12.48
N CYS A 91 4.33 7.59 -11.21
CA CYS A 91 3.25 7.62 -10.22
C CYS A 91 2.70 9.04 -10.06
N PHE A 92 3.59 10.03 -9.93
CA PHE A 92 3.25 11.43 -9.77
C PHE A 92 2.33 11.93 -10.88
N GLN A 93 2.68 11.66 -12.14
CA GLN A 93 1.87 12.04 -13.30
C GLN A 93 0.49 11.40 -13.26
N THR A 94 0.39 10.12 -12.92
CA THR A 94 -0.93 9.47 -12.83
C THR A 94 -1.78 10.09 -11.73
N LEU A 95 -1.17 10.49 -10.62
CA LEU A 95 -1.87 10.89 -9.40
C LEU A 95 -2.27 12.38 -9.38
N GLN A 96 -1.71 13.23 -10.26
CA GLN A 96 -2.05 14.66 -10.33
C GLN A 96 -3.56 14.93 -10.50
N ASN A 97 -4.25 14.05 -11.24
CA ASN A 97 -5.68 14.17 -11.52
C ASN A 97 -6.50 13.05 -10.87
N ALA A 98 -5.93 12.37 -9.89
CA ALA A 98 -6.65 11.31 -9.20
C ALA A 98 -7.80 11.90 -8.37
N PRO A 99 -9.01 11.32 -8.46
CA PRO A 99 -10.13 11.76 -7.65
C PRO A 99 -9.87 11.45 -6.17
N LEU A 100 -10.62 12.10 -5.29
CA LEU A 100 -10.73 11.64 -3.91
C LEU A 100 -11.52 10.32 -3.87
N PRO A 101 -11.36 9.48 -2.81
CA PRO A 101 -12.09 8.22 -2.71
C PRO A 101 -13.61 8.37 -2.92
N GLU A 102 -14.21 9.40 -2.32
CA GLU A 102 -15.64 9.72 -2.40
C GLU A 102 -16.13 10.07 -3.82
N ASP A 103 -15.23 10.58 -4.67
CA ASP A 103 -15.52 10.98 -6.05
C ASP A 103 -15.10 9.90 -7.06
N SER A 104 -14.43 8.83 -6.60
CA SER A 104 -13.78 7.86 -7.44
C SER A 104 -14.78 6.93 -8.14
N LYS A 105 -14.79 6.96 -9.47
CA LYS A 105 -15.59 6.00 -10.27
C LYS A 105 -14.84 4.68 -10.43
N TYR A 106 -15.60 3.58 -10.53
CA TYR A 106 -15.05 2.23 -10.72
C TYR A 106 -14.05 2.14 -11.91
N GLU A 107 -14.34 2.85 -13.00
CA GLU A 107 -13.51 2.87 -14.21
C GLU A 107 -12.17 3.63 -14.03
N GLU A 108 -12.10 4.57 -13.08
CA GLU A 108 -10.93 5.39 -12.78
C GLU A 108 -9.99 4.71 -11.78
N LYS A 109 -10.50 3.74 -11.01
CA LYS A 109 -9.74 2.99 -9.99
C LYS A 109 -8.42 2.42 -10.51
N ARG A 110 -8.34 2.11 -11.81
CA ARG A 110 -7.15 1.49 -12.42
C ARG A 110 -6.17 2.48 -13.06
N ARG A 111 -6.53 3.77 -13.16
CA ARG A 111 -5.69 4.77 -13.84
C ARG A 111 -4.66 5.40 -12.90
N HIS A 112 -4.99 5.48 -11.62
CA HIS A 112 -4.20 6.16 -10.61
C HIS A 112 -3.55 5.12 -9.70
N TYR A 113 -2.22 5.09 -9.67
CA TYR A 113 -1.49 4.06 -8.96
C TYR A 113 -0.20 4.60 -8.35
N VAL A 114 0.32 3.80 -7.41
CA VAL A 114 1.65 3.95 -6.85
C VAL A 114 2.45 2.67 -7.11
N LYS A 115 3.77 2.72 -6.93
CA LYS A 115 4.58 1.51 -6.87
C LYS A 115 4.63 1.03 -5.42
N LEU A 116 4.19 -0.20 -5.19
CA LEU A 116 4.27 -0.86 -3.89
C LEU A 116 5.41 -1.87 -3.97
N VAL A 117 6.33 -1.81 -3.02
CA VAL A 117 7.57 -2.61 -3.00
C VAL A 117 7.58 -3.47 -1.76
N GLU A 118 7.84 -4.77 -1.92
CA GLU A 118 8.09 -5.70 -0.81
C GLU A 118 9.57 -5.61 -0.42
N ALA A 119 9.84 -5.53 0.88
CA ALA A 119 11.17 -5.37 1.47
C ALA A 119 11.99 -6.66 1.45
N LEU A 120 11.29 -7.79 1.61
CA LEU A 120 11.89 -9.12 1.65
C LEU A 120 12.56 -9.46 0.32
N GLU A 121 13.49 -10.41 0.37
CA GLU A 121 14.19 -10.87 -0.81
C GLU A 121 13.22 -11.44 -1.85
N VAL A 122 13.50 -11.14 -3.11
CA VAL A 122 12.78 -11.71 -4.24
C VAL A 122 13.37 -13.08 -4.52
N ASP A 123 12.53 -14.11 -4.53
CA ASP A 123 12.97 -15.44 -4.94
C ASP A 123 13.47 -15.37 -6.40
N PRO A 124 14.76 -15.68 -6.67
CA PRO A 124 15.32 -15.61 -8.02
C PRO A 124 14.72 -16.64 -8.99
N TYR A 125 13.98 -17.63 -8.48
CA TYR A 125 13.25 -18.62 -9.26
C TYR A 125 11.83 -18.17 -9.61
N GLU A 126 11.37 -17.04 -9.07
CA GLU A 126 10.04 -16.49 -9.33
C GLU A 126 10.06 -15.34 -10.34
N SER A 127 8.93 -15.16 -11.03
CA SER A 127 8.77 -14.10 -12.04
C SER A 127 8.29 -12.75 -11.48
N PHE A 128 7.98 -12.72 -10.18
CA PHE A 128 7.52 -11.53 -9.47
C PHE A 128 8.73 -10.71 -9.02
N PRO A 129 8.87 -9.43 -9.41
CA PRO A 129 10.08 -8.65 -9.15
C PRO A 129 10.15 -8.05 -7.74
N GLY A 130 9.28 -8.48 -6.81
CA GLY A 130 9.18 -7.90 -5.47
C GLY A 130 8.57 -6.51 -5.42
N TRP A 131 7.83 -6.11 -6.46
CA TRP A 131 7.07 -4.87 -6.50
C TRP A 131 5.96 -4.93 -7.55
N MET A 132 4.96 -4.07 -7.40
CA MET A 132 3.84 -3.94 -8.34
C MET A 132 3.31 -2.51 -8.43
N LYS A 133 2.63 -2.18 -9.53
CA LYS A 133 1.76 -1.00 -9.60
C LYS A 133 0.47 -1.32 -8.84
N CYS A 134 0.23 -0.62 -7.73
CA CYS A 134 -0.97 -0.77 -6.91
C CYS A 134 -1.91 0.41 -7.14
N SER A 135 -3.15 0.14 -7.54
CA SER A 135 -4.18 1.17 -7.63
C SER A 135 -4.52 1.75 -6.27
N LEU A 136 -4.83 3.05 -6.21
CA LEU A 136 -5.15 3.72 -4.94
C LEU A 136 -6.22 2.99 -4.10
N PRO A 137 -7.35 2.53 -4.66
CA PRO A 137 -8.38 1.83 -3.87
C PRO A 137 -7.94 0.45 -3.35
N SER A 138 -6.90 -0.13 -3.91
CA SER A 138 -6.41 -1.47 -3.52
C SER A 138 -5.28 -1.41 -2.49
N LEU A 139 -4.83 -0.21 -2.10
CA LEU A 139 -3.77 -0.06 -1.11
C LEU A 139 -4.11 -0.78 0.21
N PHE A 140 -5.35 -0.63 0.69
CA PHE A 140 -5.81 -1.29 1.90
C PHE A 140 -5.92 -2.81 1.75
N GLU A 141 -6.42 -3.29 0.60
CA GLU A 141 -6.54 -4.73 0.31
C GLU A 141 -5.18 -5.41 0.41
N VAL A 142 -4.16 -4.89 -0.29
CA VAL A 142 -2.81 -5.47 -0.24
C VAL A 142 -2.23 -5.39 1.17
N TRP A 143 -2.42 -4.27 1.87
CA TRP A 143 -1.95 -4.14 3.25
C TRP A 143 -2.61 -5.15 4.19
N SER A 144 -3.90 -5.41 4.02
CA SER A 144 -4.65 -6.39 4.80
C SER A 144 -4.21 -7.82 4.48
N ASP A 145 -4.06 -8.16 3.19
CA ASP A 145 -3.61 -9.48 2.74
C ASP A 145 -2.24 -9.82 3.35
N MET A 146 -1.34 -8.84 3.41
CA MET A 146 0.03 -9.02 3.93
C MET A 146 0.12 -9.13 5.46
N GLN A 147 -0.98 -8.99 6.23
CA GLN A 147 -0.96 -9.21 7.68
C GLN A 147 -0.84 -10.68 8.06
N ASP A 148 -1.33 -11.60 7.23
CA ASP A 148 -1.40 -13.04 7.54
C ASP A 148 -0.11 -13.79 7.16
N GLY A 149 1.02 -13.07 7.04
CA GLY A 149 2.29 -13.61 6.55
C GLY A 149 2.32 -13.91 5.06
N ALA A 150 1.27 -13.53 4.32
CA ALA A 150 1.20 -13.69 2.87
C ALA A 150 2.17 -12.75 2.14
N TYR A 151 2.59 -13.15 0.94
CA TYR A 151 3.47 -12.35 0.10
C TYR A 151 2.66 -11.43 -0.81
N MET A 152 3.26 -10.30 -1.22
CA MET A 152 2.59 -9.34 -2.10
C MET A 152 2.14 -9.96 -3.42
N LYS A 153 2.89 -10.97 -3.90
CA LYS A 153 2.58 -11.74 -5.11
C LYS A 153 1.29 -12.55 -5.01
N ASP A 154 0.78 -12.81 -3.81
CA ASP A 154 -0.42 -13.60 -3.59
C ASP A 154 -1.67 -12.70 -3.50
N SER A 155 -1.50 -11.37 -3.51
CA SER A 155 -2.61 -10.43 -3.43
C SER A 155 -3.40 -10.37 -4.74
N ASN A 156 -4.73 -10.45 -4.62
CA ASN A 156 -5.65 -10.34 -5.75
C ASN A 156 -5.65 -8.95 -6.41
N SER A 157 -5.04 -7.96 -5.75
CA SER A 157 -4.92 -6.60 -6.25
C SER A 157 -3.76 -6.42 -7.25
N MET A 158 -2.98 -7.47 -7.53
CA MET A 158 -1.94 -7.45 -8.56
C MET A 158 -2.52 -7.09 -9.93
N ARG A 159 -1.98 -6.03 -10.55
CA ARG A 159 -2.29 -5.74 -11.97
C ARG A 159 -1.62 -6.79 -12.85
N PRO A 160 -2.35 -7.44 -13.78
CA PRO A 160 -1.74 -8.33 -14.76
C PRO A 160 -0.71 -7.57 -15.62
N LYS A 161 0.43 -8.21 -15.92
CA LYS A 161 1.38 -7.74 -16.94
C LYS A 161 0.63 -7.43 -18.24
N GLY A 162 0.75 -6.20 -18.76
CA GLY A 162 0.15 -5.79 -20.04
C GLY A 162 -1.09 -4.89 -19.97
N THR A 163 -1.40 -4.28 -18.82
CA THR A 163 -2.49 -3.28 -18.70
C THR A 163 -2.01 -1.83 -18.63
N ASP A 164 -0.81 -1.56 -19.17
CA ASP A 164 -0.39 -0.19 -19.51
C ASP A 164 -1.25 0.28 -20.69
N VAL A 165 -2.43 0.80 -20.37
CA VAL A 165 -3.22 1.57 -21.33
C VAL A 165 -2.53 2.93 -21.42
N LEU A 166 -1.86 3.15 -22.56
CA LEU A 166 -1.42 4.46 -23.06
C LEU A 166 -2.55 5.50 -22.97
#